data_AF-A0A946UIF3-F1
#
_entry.id   AF-A0A946UIF3-F1
#
_cell.length_a   1.000
_cell.length_b   1.000
_cell.length_c   1.000
_cell.angle_alpha   90.00
_cell.angle_beta   90.00
_cell.angle_gamma   90.00
#
_symmetry.space_group_name_H-M   'P 1'
#
loop_
_entity.id
_entity.type
_entity.pdbx_description
1 polymer ?
#
loop_
_entity_poly.entity_id
_entity_poly.type
_entity_poly.pdbx_seq_one_letter_code
_entity_poly.pdbx_strand_id
1 'polypeptide(L)'
;MTHHVDRLFSAVSALACHGPIKERLIVAYEQNLDSIEKDDLPASVRGAFGKLWKIMHAVSPANGEGPVCASVRKMSKIEADKAAKLMVDIYADLARQAALAEQPELELKVAAKPAVPPFLVKSG
;
A
#
# COMPACT_ATOMS: atom_id res chain seq x y z
N MET A 1 -2.30 -2.69 -11.36
CA MET A 1 -2.27 -2.75 -9.88
C MET A 1 -0.98 -3.39 -9.35
N THR A 2 -0.54 -4.52 -9.92
CA THR A 2 0.74 -5.20 -9.57
C THR A 2 1.95 -4.27 -9.55
N HIS A 3 2.12 -3.43 -10.58
CA HIS A 3 3.25 -2.48 -10.65
C HIS A 3 3.37 -1.54 -9.43
N HIS A 4 2.26 -1.03 -8.87
CA HIS A 4 2.35 -0.17 -7.69
C HIS A 4 2.65 -0.97 -6.41
N VAL A 5 2.18 -2.22 -6.33
CA VAL A 5 2.53 -3.14 -5.23
C VAL A 5 4.04 -3.39 -5.25
N ASP A 6 4.62 -3.66 -6.42
CA ASP A 6 6.06 -3.91 -6.58
C ASP A 6 6.89 -2.68 -6.18
N ARG A 7 6.49 -1.48 -6.61
CA ARG A 7 7.18 -0.24 -6.22
C ARG A 7 7.12 0.01 -4.72
N LEU A 8 5.96 -0.21 -4.09
CA LEU A 8 5.83 -0.09 -2.64
C LEU A 8 6.63 -1.17 -1.91
N PHE A 9 6.70 -2.39 -2.45
CA PHE A 9 7.55 -3.45 -1.93
C PHE A 9 9.03 -3.06 -1.98
N SER A 10 9.50 -2.49 -3.10
CA SER A 10 10.88 -1.99 -3.21
C SER A 10 11.17 -0.86 -2.21
N ALA A 11 10.22 0.06 -1.99
CA ALA A 11 10.34 1.11 -0.99
C ALA A 11 10.46 0.53 0.44
N VAL A 12 9.56 -0.39 0.82
CA VAL A 12 9.60 -1.06 2.14
C VAL A 12 10.88 -1.90 2.31
N SER A 13 11.35 -2.54 1.23
CA SER A 13 12.62 -3.27 1.24
C SER A 13 13.81 -2.34 1.51
N ALA A 14 13.83 -1.15 0.90
CA ALA A 14 14.86 -0.14 1.16
C ALA A 14 14.85 0.36 2.62
N LEU A 15 13.69 0.43 3.26
CA LEU A 15 13.61 0.74 4.70
C LEU A 15 14.25 -0.33 5.59
N ALA A 16 14.28 -1.58 5.15
CA ALA A 16 14.88 -2.70 5.87
C ALA A 16 16.40 -2.82 5.67
N CYS A 17 16.99 -2.07 4.74
CA CYS A 17 18.43 -2.04 4.53
C CYS A 17 19.20 -1.44 5.73
N HIS A 18 20.52 -1.49 5.67
CA HIS A 18 21.39 -0.88 6.70
C HIS A 18 21.39 0.65 6.59
N GLY A 19 21.81 1.31 7.67
CA GLY A 19 22.04 2.76 7.71
C GLY A 19 20.99 3.54 8.53
N PRO A 20 21.20 4.86 8.69
CA PRO A 20 20.28 5.73 9.41
C PRO A 20 18.88 5.71 8.78
N ILE A 21 17.83 5.70 9.60
CA ILE A 21 16.43 5.68 9.13
C ILE A 21 16.12 6.80 8.13
N LYS A 22 16.72 7.97 8.30
CA LYS A 22 16.54 9.12 7.40
C LYS A 22 17.10 8.88 5.99
N GLU A 23 18.29 8.31 5.89
CA GLU A 23 18.88 7.98 4.59
C GLU A 23 18.04 6.92 3.88
N ARG A 24 17.61 5.89 4.62
CA ARG A 24 16.74 4.84 4.10
C ARG A 24 15.39 5.37 3.63
N LEU A 25 14.82 6.36 4.32
CA LEU A 25 13.57 7.02 3.92
C LEU A 25 13.71 7.80 2.62
N ILE A 26 14.81 8.52 2.44
CA ILE A 26 15.08 9.27 1.20
C ILE A 26 15.16 8.29 0.04
N VAL A 27 15.99 7.24 0.16
CA VAL A 27 16.15 6.20 -0.86
C VAL A 27 14.81 5.49 -1.16
N ALA A 28 14.09 5.06 -0.13
CA ALA A 28 12.81 4.39 -0.27
C ALA A 28 11.81 5.24 -1.06
N TYR A 29 11.71 6.54 -0.74
CA TYR A 29 10.72 7.43 -1.34
C TYR A 29 11.13 7.92 -2.74
N GLU A 30 12.31 8.51 -2.89
CA GLU A 30 12.73 9.13 -4.16
C GLU A 30 12.85 8.10 -5.28
N GLN A 31 13.41 6.91 -5.00
CA GLN A 31 13.66 5.92 -6.04
C GLN A 31 12.40 5.14 -6.44
N ASN A 32 11.44 4.98 -5.52
CA ASN A 32 10.32 4.06 -5.73
C ASN A 32 8.95 4.73 -5.75
N LEU A 33 8.76 5.83 -5.02
CA LEU A 33 7.43 6.39 -4.74
C LEU A 33 7.19 7.78 -5.34
N ASP A 34 8.23 8.60 -5.52
CA ASP A 34 8.08 10.02 -5.89
C ASP A 34 7.39 10.23 -7.25
N SER A 35 7.64 9.34 -8.21
CA SER A 35 6.98 9.37 -9.52
C SER A 35 5.59 8.71 -9.56
N ILE A 36 5.04 8.25 -8.43
CA ILE A 36 3.68 7.69 -8.40
C ILE A 36 2.69 8.85 -8.28
N GLU A 37 1.84 9.03 -9.28
CA GLU A 37 0.73 9.97 -9.17
C GLU A 37 -0.32 9.45 -8.20
N LYS A 38 -0.79 10.31 -7.31
CA LYS A 38 -1.75 9.92 -6.26
C LYS A 38 -3.05 9.37 -6.84
N ASP A 39 -3.47 9.86 -8.00
CA ASP A 39 -4.75 9.48 -8.60
C ASP A 39 -4.70 8.08 -9.24
N ASP A 40 -3.51 7.57 -9.55
CA ASP A 40 -3.27 6.19 -10.02
C ASP A 40 -3.46 5.14 -8.92
N LEU A 41 -3.41 5.56 -7.64
CA LEU A 41 -3.59 4.65 -6.51
C LEU A 41 -5.07 4.35 -6.25
N PRO A 42 -5.41 3.15 -5.73
CA PRO A 42 -6.75 2.84 -5.22
C PRO A 42 -7.22 3.80 -4.14
N ALA A 43 -8.52 4.13 -4.14
CA ALA A 43 -9.12 5.13 -3.25
C ALA A 43 -8.85 4.87 -1.75
N SER A 44 -8.78 3.59 -1.36
CA SER A 44 -8.47 3.14 0.00
C SER A 44 -7.13 3.63 0.54
N VAL A 45 -6.11 3.72 -0.32
CA VAL A 45 -4.75 4.12 0.09
C VAL A 45 -4.39 5.55 -0.29
N ARG A 46 -5.15 6.21 -1.18
CA ARG A 46 -4.91 7.61 -1.59
C ARG A 46 -4.77 8.57 -0.41
N GLY A 47 -5.58 8.39 0.63
CA GLY A 47 -5.53 9.22 1.84
C GLY A 47 -4.21 9.07 2.61
N ALA A 48 -3.76 7.83 2.81
CA ALA A 48 -2.50 7.53 3.48
C ALA A 48 -1.30 7.99 2.65
N PHE A 49 -1.31 7.74 1.34
CA PHE A 49 -0.26 8.20 0.43
C PHE A 49 -0.18 9.74 0.38
N GLY A 50 -1.32 10.44 0.38
CA GLY A 50 -1.34 11.89 0.47
C GLY A 50 -0.77 12.44 1.78
N LYS A 51 -0.97 11.74 2.91
CA LYS A 51 -0.32 12.10 4.18
C LYS A 51 1.19 11.89 4.11
N LEU A 52 1.64 10.75 3.55
CA LEU A 52 3.05 10.48 3.34
C LEU A 52 3.69 11.55 2.45
N TRP A 53 3.08 11.89 1.31
CA TRP A 53 3.56 12.94 0.41
C TRP A 53 3.75 14.28 1.14
N LYS A 54 2.76 14.70 1.95
CA LYS A 54 2.85 15.92 2.76
C LYS A 54 3.99 15.87 3.76
N ILE A 55 4.25 14.73 4.39
CA ILE A 55 5.36 14.56 5.33
C ILE A 55 6.70 14.67 4.61
N MET A 56 6.83 14.03 3.44
CA MET A 56 8.06 14.02 2.64
C MET A 56 8.31 15.35 1.91
N HIS A 57 7.32 16.22 1.79
CA HIS A 57 7.41 17.55 1.14
C HIS A 57 7.08 18.71 2.09
N ALA A 58 7.19 18.51 3.41
CA ALA A 58 6.79 19.48 4.42
C ALA A 58 7.70 20.72 4.47
N VAL A 59 8.95 20.62 4.02
CA VAL A 59 9.97 21.65 4.16
C VAL A 59 10.46 22.09 2.78
N SER A 60 10.53 23.40 2.57
CA SER A 60 11.13 23.96 1.36
C SER A 60 12.63 23.67 1.31
N PRO A 61 13.15 23.25 0.14
CA PRO A 61 14.57 22.97 -0.01
C PRO A 61 15.44 24.22 0.17
N ALA A 62 16.65 24.02 0.67
CA ALA A 62 17.69 25.04 0.75
C ALA A 62 19.00 24.51 0.15
N ASN A 63 19.87 25.40 -0.33
CA ASN A 63 21.22 25.05 -0.79
C ASN A 63 21.27 23.99 -1.92
N GLY A 64 20.23 23.94 -2.77
CA GLY A 64 20.18 23.03 -3.92
C GLY A 64 19.83 21.57 -3.58
N GLU A 65 19.46 21.25 -2.34
CA GLU A 65 18.93 19.92 -1.99
C GLU A 65 17.50 19.73 -2.55
N GLY A 66 17.04 18.48 -2.71
CA GLY A 66 15.66 18.17 -3.09
C GLY A 66 14.66 18.37 -1.92
N PRO A 67 13.36 18.56 -2.20
CA PRO A 67 12.34 18.79 -1.16
C PRO A 67 12.21 17.61 -0.18
N VAL A 68 12.44 16.38 -0.66
CA VAL A 68 12.43 15.16 0.17
C VAL A 68 13.60 15.17 1.14
N CYS A 69 14.82 15.41 0.65
CA CYS A 69 16.01 15.54 1.49
C CYS A 69 15.83 16.64 2.56
N ALA A 70 15.31 17.81 2.17
CA ALA A 70 15.04 18.93 3.07
C ALA A 70 14.08 18.56 4.20
N SER A 71 12.98 17.88 3.85
CA SER A 71 11.96 17.45 4.81
C SER A 71 12.51 16.40 5.77
N VAL A 72 13.14 15.35 5.25
CA VAL A 72 13.69 14.27 6.06
C VAL A 72 14.81 14.75 6.99
N ARG A 73 15.64 15.70 6.54
CA ARG A 73 16.68 16.32 7.37
C ARG A 73 16.10 16.94 8.63
N LYS A 74 14.94 17.60 8.55
CA LYS A 74 14.25 18.24 9.68
C LYS A 74 13.44 17.29 10.56
N MET A 75 13.10 16.10 10.08
CA MET A 75 12.33 15.13 10.87
C MET A 75 13.04 14.74 12.17
N SER A 76 12.29 14.61 13.25
CA SER A 76 12.70 13.85 14.42
C SER A 76 12.74 12.34 14.12
N LYS A 77 13.32 11.55 15.02
CA LYS A 77 13.29 10.08 14.92
C LYS A 77 11.84 9.57 14.86
N ILE A 78 10.96 10.13 15.69
CA ILE A 78 9.55 9.75 15.76
C ILE A 78 8.82 10.06 14.44
N GLU A 79 9.11 11.19 13.80
CA GLU A 79 8.52 11.53 12.50
C GLU A 79 9.03 10.61 11.38
N ALA A 80 10.33 10.27 11.41
CA ALA A 80 10.91 9.29 10.50
C ALA A 80 10.24 7.91 10.66
N ASP A 81 10.06 7.44 11.89
CA ASP A 81 9.39 6.16 12.18
C ASP A 81 7.92 6.18 11.71
N LYS A 82 7.21 7.31 11.89
CA LYS A 82 5.84 7.49 11.38
C LYS A 82 5.78 7.43 9.85
N ALA A 83 6.72 8.07 9.16
CA ALA A 83 6.80 8.04 7.70
C ALA A 83 7.07 6.61 7.20
N ALA A 84 8.02 5.90 7.81
CA ALA A 84 8.32 4.51 7.50
C ALA A 84 7.10 3.60 7.72
N LYS A 85 6.41 3.76 8.85
CA LYS A 85 5.18 3.02 9.15
C LYS A 85 4.09 3.27 8.11
N LEU A 86 3.90 4.54 7.68
CA LEU A 86 2.92 4.84 6.63
C LEU A 86 3.24 4.11 5.32
N MET A 87 4.51 4.00 4.91
CA MET A 87 4.89 3.24 3.71
C MET A 87 4.50 1.76 3.85
N VAL A 88 4.75 1.15 5.02
CA VAL A 88 4.38 -0.25 5.30
C VAL A 88 2.87 -0.44 5.30
N ASP A 89 2.11 0.47 5.91
CA ASP A 89 0.65 0.40 5.95
C ASP A 89 0.04 0.49 4.54
N ILE A 90 0.55 1.42 3.70
CA ILE A 90 0.14 1.56 2.30
C ILE A 90 0.45 0.28 1.50
N TYR A 91 1.66 -0.26 1.65
CA TYR A 91 2.05 -1.51 1.00
C TYR A 91 1.12 -2.66 1.40
N ALA A 92 0.86 -2.82 2.70
CA ALA A 92 0.03 -3.90 3.22
C ALA A 92 -1.41 -3.82 2.70
N ASP A 93 -1.99 -2.62 2.62
CA ASP A 93 -3.32 -2.41 2.05
C ASP A 93 -3.37 -2.71 0.55
N LEU A 94 -2.35 -2.29 -0.21
CA LEU A 94 -2.27 -2.59 -1.64
C LEU A 94 -2.09 -4.08 -1.90
N ALA A 95 -1.20 -4.76 -1.16
CA ALA A 95 -0.96 -6.19 -1.30
C ALA A 95 -2.20 -7.02 -0.98
N ARG A 96 -2.96 -6.67 0.07
CA ARG A 96 -4.24 -7.32 0.39
C ARG A 96 -5.27 -7.17 -0.71
N GLN A 97 -5.36 -5.98 -1.32
CA GLN A 97 -6.30 -5.73 -2.41
C GLN A 97 -5.90 -6.49 -3.68
N ALA A 98 -4.61 -6.54 -4.01
CA ALA A 98 -4.11 -7.33 -5.12
C ALA A 98 -4.43 -8.82 -4.93
N ALA A 99 -4.18 -9.37 -3.73
CA ALA A 99 -4.50 -10.75 -3.41
C ALA A 99 -6.00 -11.06 -3.52
N LEU A 100 -6.87 -10.13 -3.09
CA LEU A 100 -8.32 -10.30 -3.22
C LEU A 100 -8.77 -10.27 -4.69
N ALA A 101 -8.17 -9.42 -5.51
CA ALA A 101 -8.48 -9.33 -6.94
C ALA A 101 -8.01 -10.56 -7.73
N GLU A 102 -7.00 -11.28 -7.23
CA GLU A 102 -6.50 -12.54 -7.82
C GLU A 102 -7.28 -13.78 -7.36
N GLN A 103 -8.18 -13.67 -6.38
CA GLN A 103 -9.00 -14.82 -5.99
C GLN A 103 -10.02 -15.10 -7.09
N PRO A 104 -10.02 -16.30 -7.70
CA PRO A 104 -11.12 -16.69 -8.57
C PRO A 104 -12.38 -16.67 -7.72
N GLU A 105 -13.40 -15.99 -8.22
CA GLU A 105 -14.73 -15.93 -7.64
C GLU A 105 -15.12 -17.36 -7.24
N LEU A 106 -15.20 -17.62 -5.94
CA LEU A 106 -15.64 -18.91 -5.42
C LEU A 106 -17.10 -19.04 -5.84
N GLU A 107 -17.32 -19.58 -7.05
CA GLU A 107 -18.63 -20.04 -7.48
C GLU A 107 -19.07 -21.09 -6.46
N LEU A 108 -19.84 -20.65 -5.45
CA LEU A 108 -20.69 -21.53 -4.69
C LEU A 108 -21.65 -22.14 -5.71
N LYS A 109 -21.28 -23.32 -6.24
CA LYS A 109 -22.23 -24.21 -6.89
C LYS A 109 -23.26 -24.57 -5.85
N VAL A 110 -24.31 -23.75 -5.75
CA VAL A 110 -25.53 -24.08 -5.03
C VAL A 110 -26.05 -25.31 -5.73
N ALA A 111 -25.72 -26.50 -5.19
CA ALA A 111 -26.26 -27.75 -5.67
C ALA A 111 -27.77 -27.58 -5.68
N ALA A 112 -28.37 -27.66 -6.88
CA ALA A 112 -29.80 -27.57 -7.05
C ALA A 112 -30.46 -28.52 -6.05
N LYS A 113 -31.38 -27.98 -5.25
CA LYS A 113 -32.10 -28.70 -4.19
C LYS A 113 -32.51 -30.06 -4.77
N PRO A 114 -32.07 -31.20 -4.20
CA PRO A 114 -32.38 -32.49 -4.78
C PRO A 114 -33.91 -32.60 -4.87
N ALA A 115 -34.40 -32.91 -6.07
CA ALA A 115 -35.82 -33.09 -6.31
C ALA A 115 -36.36 -34.07 -5.25
N VAL A 116 -37.41 -33.65 -4.53
CA VAL A 116 -38.00 -34.47 -3.47
C VAL A 116 -38.40 -35.81 -4.11
N PRO A 117 -37.86 -36.95 -3.63
CA PRO A 117 -38.16 -38.23 -4.22
C PRO A 117 -39.67 -38.49 -4.17
N PRO A 118 -40.27 -39.10 -5.22
CA PRO A 118 -41.72 -39.27 -5.31
C PRO A 118 -42.34 -40.07 -4.15
N PHE A 119 -41.54 -40.88 -3.43
CA PHE A 119 -41.99 -41.63 -2.24
C PHE A 119 -42.16 -40.77 -0.97
N LEU A 120 -41.66 -39.53 -0.97
CA LEU A 120 -41.80 -38.57 0.14
C LEU A 120 -43.04 -37.69 -0.02
N VAL A 121 -43.79 -37.84 -1.11
CA VAL A 121 -45.09 -37.20 -1.31
C VAL A 121 -46.13 -38.10 -0.66
N LYS A 122 -46.68 -37.69 0.48
CA LYS A 122 -47.81 -38.41 1.10
C LYS A 122 -49.00 -38.35 0.14
N SER A 123 -49.37 -39.49 -0.42
CA SER A 123 -50.67 -39.67 -1.09
C SER A 123 -51.78 -39.45 -0.05
N GLY A 124 -52.72 -38.56 -0.38
CA GLY A 124 -53.91 -38.28 0.42
C GLY A 124 -54.85 -39.47 0.50
#